data_AF-I1C9M7-F1
#
_entry.id   AF-I1C9M7-F1
#
_cell.length_a   1.000
_cell.length_b   1.000
_cell.length_c   1.000
_cell.angle_alpha   90.00
_cell.angle_beta   90.00
_cell.angle_gamma   90.00
#
_symmetry.space_group_name_H-M   'P 1'
#
loop_
_entity.id
_entity.type
_entity.pdbx_description
1 polymer ?
#
loop_
_entity_poly.entity_id
_entity_poly.type
_entity_poly.pdbx_seq_one_letter_code
_entity_poly.pdbx_strand_id
1 'polypeptide(L)'
;MHAERIQQFEEQLHQELQQEIDSNEENSDNDVGEGSSTSVHIKKIGKKKGEKLKRKEAKRQYREYLDQQIQARKAQEEILEEQFRRKQLEESIRRADELEKLRKEKAKKAKQEEKEELKKQKLQEKNAKARQTKYSKYHQKIKAWVKEHKFCEVEDLARAMGLNNEDTEYILKQLCKDDPEFDLCLWSGNQFLFVTRNDYEKFNQDLKEKGKISIHEGKIYY
;
A
#
# COMPACT_ATOMS: atom_id res chain seq x y z
N MET A 1 -34.75 -38.10 -25.16
CA MET A 1 -34.71 -39.51 -25.60
C MET A 1 -34.36 -40.49 -24.48
N HIS A 2 -33.17 -40.47 -23.86
CA HIS A 2 -32.83 -41.48 -22.82
C HIS A 2 -33.38 -41.15 -21.41
N ALA A 3 -33.44 -39.86 -21.05
CA ALA A 3 -33.99 -39.40 -19.76
C ALA A 3 -35.52 -39.59 -19.66
N GLU A 4 -36.26 -39.33 -20.74
CA GLU A 4 -37.72 -39.50 -20.80
C GLU A 4 -38.13 -40.98 -20.67
N ARG A 5 -37.31 -41.90 -21.19
CA ARG A 5 -37.57 -43.35 -21.09
C ARG A 5 -37.34 -43.90 -19.68
N ILE A 6 -36.45 -43.25 -18.92
CA ILE A 6 -36.19 -43.57 -17.52
C ILE A 6 -37.33 -43.01 -16.65
N GLN A 7 -37.76 -41.77 -16.89
CA GLN A 7 -38.91 -41.17 -16.21
C GLN A 7 -40.20 -41.96 -16.43
N GLN A 8 -40.47 -42.42 -17.66
CA GLN A 8 -41.66 -43.25 -17.95
C GLN A 8 -41.63 -44.60 -17.23
N PHE A 9 -40.44 -45.20 -17.07
CA PHE A 9 -40.28 -46.46 -16.33
C PHE A 9 -40.39 -46.25 -14.82
N GLU A 10 -39.87 -45.14 -14.29
CA GLU A 10 -40.02 -44.72 -12.89
C GLU A 10 -41.49 -44.46 -12.54
N GLU A 11 -42.24 -43.75 -13.40
CA GLU A 11 -43.67 -43.48 -13.21
C GLU A 11 -44.51 -44.77 -13.22
N GLN A 12 -44.22 -45.71 -14.12
CA GLN A 12 -44.92 -47.01 -14.17
C GLN A 12 -44.67 -47.84 -12.91
N LEU A 13 -43.44 -47.87 -12.40
CA LEU A 13 -43.10 -48.59 -11.18
C LEU A 13 -43.69 -47.92 -9.94
N HIS A 14 -43.77 -46.59 -9.91
CA HIS A 14 -44.36 -45.85 -8.80
C HIS A 14 -45.87 -46.07 -8.72
N GLN A 15 -46.56 -46.14 -9.86
CA GLN A 15 -47.99 -46.49 -9.92
C GLN A 15 -48.27 -47.92 -9.47
N GLU A 16 -47.45 -48.90 -9.85
CA GLU A 16 -47.61 -50.28 -9.37
C GLU A 16 -47.32 -50.42 -7.86
N LEU A 17 -46.35 -49.67 -7.32
CA LEU A 17 -46.08 -49.69 -5.87
C LEU A 17 -47.23 -49.07 -5.06
N GLN A 18 -47.87 -48.02 -5.60
CA GLN A 18 -49.01 -47.37 -4.97
C GLN A 18 -50.24 -48.29 -4.91
N GLN A 19 -50.47 -49.09 -5.95
CA GLN A 19 -51.56 -50.08 -5.99
C GLN A 19 -51.37 -51.26 -5.02
N GLU A 20 -50.12 -51.66 -4.72
CA GLU A 20 -49.84 -52.70 -3.73
C GLU A 20 -49.97 -52.19 -2.28
N ILE A 21 -49.77 -50.89 -1.99
CA ILE A 21 -49.96 -50.35 -0.63
C ILE A 21 -51.44 -50.43 -0.22
N ASP A 22 -52.37 -50.18 -1.15
CA ASP A 22 -53.82 -50.34 -0.91
C ASP A 22 -54.29 -51.80 -0.83
N SER A 23 -53.44 -52.78 -1.22
CA SER A 23 -53.83 -54.19 -1.33
C SER A 23 -53.17 -55.11 -0.29
N ASN A 24 -52.33 -54.59 0.60
CA ASN A 24 -51.39 -55.40 1.40
C ASN A 24 -51.51 -55.18 2.93
N GLU A 25 -52.68 -54.79 3.42
CA GLU A 25 -53.00 -54.82 4.86
C GLU A 25 -53.37 -56.21 5.41
N GLU A 26 -53.55 -57.22 4.56
CA GLU A 26 -53.79 -58.61 5.00
C GLU A 26 -52.82 -59.59 4.35
N ASN A 27 -51.66 -59.79 4.98
CA ASN A 27 -51.05 -61.10 5.27
C ASN A 27 -49.61 -60.92 5.73
N SER A 28 -49.47 -60.73 7.04
CA SER A 28 -48.26 -61.07 7.77
C SER A 28 -48.16 -62.59 7.82
N ASP A 29 -47.26 -63.19 7.03
CA ASP A 29 -46.73 -64.50 7.40
C ASP A 29 -45.22 -64.57 7.16
N ASN A 30 -44.54 -64.85 8.27
CA ASN A 30 -43.12 -65.08 8.38
C ASN A 30 -42.76 -66.38 7.65
N ASP A 31 -41.76 -66.35 6.77
CA ASP A 31 -40.98 -67.55 6.48
C ASP A 31 -39.49 -67.18 6.39
N VAL A 32 -38.79 -67.56 7.44
CA VAL A 32 -37.34 -67.48 7.63
C VAL A 32 -36.74 -68.72 6.98
N GLY A 33 -35.83 -68.54 6.03
CA GLY A 33 -35.12 -69.65 5.40
C GLY A 33 -33.69 -69.27 4.99
N GLU A 34 -32.77 -69.50 5.92
CA GLU A 34 -31.31 -69.51 5.70
C GLU A 34 -30.85 -70.64 4.76
N GLY A 35 -29.65 -70.49 4.19
CA GLY A 35 -28.89 -71.54 3.49
C GLY A 35 -28.60 -71.16 2.03
N SER A 36 -27.45 -70.61 1.65
CA SER A 36 -26.10 -71.21 1.64
C SER A 36 -26.00 -72.52 0.84
N SER A 37 -25.09 -72.52 -0.14
CA SER A 37 -24.48 -73.66 -0.86
C SER A 37 -24.99 -74.00 -2.27
N THR A 38 -24.24 -73.51 -3.26
CA THR A 38 -23.63 -74.30 -4.37
C THR A 38 -24.29 -75.62 -4.77
N SER A 39 -25.18 -75.57 -5.77
CA SER A 39 -25.19 -76.43 -6.97
C SER A 39 -26.51 -76.20 -7.71
N VAL A 40 -26.45 -75.59 -8.89
CA VAL A 40 -27.65 -75.17 -9.63
C VAL A 40 -28.24 -76.38 -10.38
N HIS A 41 -28.97 -77.23 -9.66
CA HIS A 41 -29.98 -78.08 -10.31
C HIS A 41 -31.23 -77.23 -10.58
N ILE A 42 -31.42 -76.83 -11.84
CA ILE A 42 -32.57 -76.03 -12.28
C ILE A 42 -33.83 -76.89 -12.23
N LYS A 43 -34.44 -77.01 -11.05
CA LYS A 43 -35.81 -77.51 -10.92
C LYS A 43 -36.74 -76.53 -11.64
N LYS A 44 -37.65 -77.04 -12.48
CA LYS A 44 -38.60 -76.23 -13.26
C LYS A 44 -39.49 -75.42 -12.30
N ILE A 45 -39.22 -74.13 -12.17
CA ILE A 45 -39.99 -73.22 -11.33
C ILE A 45 -41.33 -72.95 -12.04
N GLY A 46 -42.44 -73.06 -11.32
CA GLY A 46 -43.77 -72.72 -11.86
C GLY A 46 -43.86 -71.25 -12.27
N LYS A 47 -44.65 -70.93 -13.30
CA LYS A 47 -44.75 -69.59 -13.91
C LYS A 47 -44.86 -68.44 -12.87
N LYS A 48 -45.76 -68.59 -11.89
CA LYS A 48 -45.96 -67.59 -10.81
C LYS A 48 -44.74 -67.38 -9.91
N LYS A 49 -44.02 -68.46 -9.56
CA LYS A 49 -42.82 -68.38 -8.70
C LYS A 49 -41.61 -67.81 -9.46
N GLY A 50 -41.52 -68.06 -10.78
CA GLY A 50 -40.48 -67.48 -11.63
C GLY A 50 -40.66 -65.98 -11.83
N GLU A 51 -41.90 -65.52 -11.99
CA GLU A 51 -42.23 -64.10 -12.10
C GLU A 51 -41.96 -63.34 -10.79
N LYS A 52 -42.33 -63.91 -9.63
CA LYS A 52 -42.01 -63.33 -8.31
C LYS A 52 -40.50 -63.20 -8.07
N LEU A 53 -39.71 -64.18 -8.50
CA LEU A 53 -38.24 -64.12 -8.41
C LEU A 53 -37.66 -63.05 -9.33
N LYS A 54 -38.14 -62.93 -10.57
CA LYS A 54 -37.73 -61.86 -11.49
C LYS A 54 -38.09 -60.47 -10.96
N ARG A 55 -39.27 -60.29 -10.36
CA ARG A 55 -39.68 -59.01 -9.72
C ARG A 55 -38.81 -58.69 -8.51
N LYS A 56 -38.44 -59.68 -7.70
CA LYS A 56 -37.53 -59.50 -6.54
C LYS A 56 -36.11 -59.13 -7.00
N GLU A 57 -35.62 -59.74 -8.06
CA GLU A 57 -34.31 -59.43 -8.66
C GLU A 57 -34.28 -58.04 -9.28
N ALA A 58 -35.32 -57.65 -10.03
CA ALA A 58 -35.45 -56.30 -10.58
C ALA A 58 -35.47 -55.23 -9.47
N LYS A 59 -36.20 -55.49 -8.37
CA LYS A 59 -36.22 -54.59 -7.20
C LYS A 59 -34.85 -54.47 -6.51
N ARG A 60 -34.08 -55.56 -6.46
CA ARG A 60 -32.71 -55.56 -5.92
C ARG A 60 -31.77 -54.76 -6.82
N GLN A 61 -31.80 -55.01 -8.13
CA GLN A 61 -30.99 -54.28 -9.12
C GLN A 61 -31.31 -52.78 -9.10
N TYR A 62 -32.57 -52.41 -8.93
CA TYR A 62 -32.97 -51.01 -8.80
C TYR A 62 -32.41 -50.33 -7.54
N ARG A 63 -32.42 -51.01 -6.39
CA ARG A 63 -31.80 -50.50 -5.17
C ARG A 63 -30.29 -50.35 -5.33
N GLU A 64 -29.62 -51.36 -5.88
CA GLU A 64 -28.19 -51.32 -6.14
C GLU A 64 -27.82 -50.18 -7.11
N TYR A 65 -28.66 -49.90 -8.11
CA TYR A 65 -28.48 -48.76 -9.03
C TYR A 65 -28.64 -47.40 -8.34
N LEU A 66 -29.65 -47.23 -7.47
CA LEU A 66 -29.83 -46.00 -6.70
C LEU A 66 -28.67 -45.77 -5.72
N ASP A 67 -28.22 -46.83 -5.05
CA ASP A 67 -27.08 -46.75 -4.14
C ASP A 67 -25.80 -46.36 -4.89
N GLN A 68 -25.58 -46.90 -6.09
CA GLN A 68 -24.47 -46.51 -6.96
C GLN A 68 -24.55 -45.04 -7.39
N GLN A 69 -25.75 -44.53 -7.73
CA GLN A 69 -25.91 -43.11 -8.05
C GLN A 69 -25.61 -42.20 -6.87
N ILE A 70 -26.08 -42.57 -5.66
CA ILE A 70 -25.82 -41.81 -4.44
C ILE A 70 -24.32 -41.81 -4.12
N GLN A 71 -23.67 -42.97 -4.22
CA GLN A 71 -22.22 -43.09 -4.02
C GLN A 71 -21.43 -42.29 -5.06
N ALA A 72 -21.81 -42.34 -6.33
CA ALA A 72 -21.18 -41.55 -7.38
C ALA A 72 -21.32 -40.05 -7.16
N ARG A 73 -22.50 -39.57 -6.71
CA ARG A 73 -22.71 -38.16 -6.35
C ARG A 73 -21.85 -37.75 -5.16
N LYS A 74 -21.83 -38.55 -4.09
CA LYS A 74 -21.00 -38.29 -2.91
C LYS A 74 -19.51 -38.22 -3.25
N ALA A 75 -19.02 -39.15 -4.08
CA ALA A 75 -17.62 -39.14 -4.52
C ALA A 75 -17.28 -37.89 -5.35
N GLN A 76 -18.19 -37.41 -6.20
CA GLN A 76 -18.00 -36.16 -6.95
C GLN A 76 -17.99 -34.94 -6.02
N GLU A 77 -18.90 -34.89 -5.05
CA GLU A 77 -18.96 -33.81 -4.05
C GLU A 77 -17.69 -33.77 -3.19
N GLU A 78 -17.17 -34.93 -2.76
CA GLU A 78 -15.93 -35.03 -1.98
C GLU A 78 -14.72 -34.52 -2.78
N ILE A 79 -14.61 -34.88 -4.06
CA ILE A 79 -13.54 -34.37 -4.95
C ILE A 79 -13.64 -32.85 -5.11
N LEU A 80 -14.84 -32.30 -5.26
CA LEU A 80 -15.06 -30.86 -5.39
C LEU A 80 -14.73 -30.13 -4.08
N GLU A 81 -15.10 -30.69 -2.93
CA GLU A 81 -14.78 -30.10 -1.63
C GLU A 81 -13.28 -30.12 -1.37
N GLU A 82 -12.59 -31.21 -1.69
CA GLU A 82 -11.14 -31.29 -1.53
C GLU A 82 -10.42 -30.29 -2.45
N GLN A 83 -10.85 -30.15 -3.70
CA GLN A 83 -10.31 -29.14 -4.61
C GLN A 83 -10.57 -27.72 -4.10
N PHE A 84 -11.76 -27.46 -3.54
CA PHE A 84 -12.08 -26.17 -2.95
C PHE A 84 -11.19 -25.85 -1.75
N ARG A 85 -10.98 -26.82 -0.85
CA ARG A 85 -10.07 -26.68 0.30
C ARG A 85 -8.64 -26.44 -0.13
N ARG A 86 -8.14 -27.16 -1.13
CA ARG A 86 -6.79 -26.97 -1.68
C ARG A 86 -6.62 -25.57 -2.28
N LYS A 87 -7.59 -25.10 -3.08
CA LYS A 87 -7.58 -23.75 -3.67
C LYS A 87 -7.62 -22.66 -2.60
N GLN A 88 -8.47 -22.81 -1.57
CA GLN A 88 -8.53 -21.87 -0.45
C GLN A 88 -7.19 -21.77 0.28
N LEU A 89 -6.54 -22.91 0.53
CA LEU A 89 -5.24 -22.94 1.21
C LEU A 89 -4.16 -22.28 0.34
N GLU A 90 -4.09 -22.61 -0.94
CA GLU A 90 -3.14 -22.00 -1.88
C GLU A 90 -3.33 -20.48 -1.99
N GLU A 91 -4.57 -20.01 -2.09
CA GLU A 91 -4.88 -18.58 -2.16
C GLU A 91 -4.51 -17.87 -0.84
N SER A 92 -4.73 -18.51 0.30
CA SER A 92 -4.36 -17.96 1.62
C SER A 92 -2.85 -17.78 1.76
N ILE A 93 -2.07 -18.77 1.30
CA ILE A 93 -0.59 -18.71 1.31
C ILE A 93 -0.13 -17.62 0.35
N ARG A 94 -0.69 -17.56 -0.86
CA ARG A 94 -0.35 -16.54 -1.85
C ARG A 94 -0.64 -15.13 -1.33
N ARG A 95 -1.80 -14.90 -0.72
CA ARG A 95 -2.14 -13.59 -0.11
C ARG A 95 -1.18 -13.24 1.03
N ALA A 96 -0.79 -14.21 1.86
CA ALA A 96 0.17 -13.98 2.94
C ALA A 96 1.56 -13.58 2.38
N ASP A 97 2.05 -14.28 1.36
CA ASP A 97 3.33 -13.98 0.70
C ASP A 97 3.33 -12.62 0.01
N GLU A 98 2.24 -12.26 -0.68
CA GLU A 98 2.09 -10.94 -1.30
C GLU A 98 2.10 -9.81 -0.25
N LEU A 99 1.39 -9.98 0.86
CA LEU A 99 1.40 -9.02 1.97
C LEU A 99 2.78 -8.92 2.63
N GLU A 100 3.49 -10.03 2.81
CA GLU A 100 4.82 -10.02 3.39
C GLU A 100 5.84 -9.32 2.47
N LYS A 101 5.76 -9.57 1.15
CA LYS A 101 6.58 -8.86 0.14
C LYS A 101 6.31 -7.35 0.17
N LEU A 102 5.04 -6.95 0.18
CA LEU A 102 4.66 -5.53 0.27
C LEU A 102 5.17 -4.89 1.56
N ARG A 103 5.09 -5.59 2.71
CA ARG A 103 5.62 -5.09 3.98
C ARG A 103 7.14 -4.94 3.95
N LYS A 104 7.85 -5.93 3.39
CA LYS A 104 9.31 -5.90 3.23
C LYS A 104 9.74 -4.75 2.30
N GLU A 105 9.05 -4.52 1.20
CA GLU A 105 9.33 -3.42 0.27
C GLU A 105 9.06 -2.06 0.90
N LYS A 106 7.93 -1.88 1.59
CA LYS A 106 7.63 -0.64 2.33
C LYS A 106 8.68 -0.35 3.39
N ALA A 107 9.08 -1.36 4.17
CA ALA A 107 10.12 -1.20 5.19
C ALA A 107 11.50 -0.85 4.57
N LYS A 108 11.85 -1.45 3.43
CA LYS A 108 13.07 -1.10 2.69
C LYS A 108 13.03 0.34 2.18
N LYS A 109 11.92 0.77 1.58
CA LYS A 109 11.73 2.14 1.10
C LYS A 109 11.81 3.16 2.23
N ALA A 110 11.08 2.93 3.33
CA ALA A 110 11.13 3.81 4.51
C ALA A 110 12.54 3.94 5.08
N LYS A 111 13.29 2.82 5.18
CA LYS A 111 14.68 2.85 5.66
C LYS A 111 15.63 3.58 4.71
N GLN A 112 15.38 3.53 3.40
CA GLN A 112 16.17 4.28 2.42
C GLN A 112 15.88 5.77 2.52
N GLU A 113 14.61 6.15 2.61
CA GLU A 113 14.16 7.54 2.78
C GLU A 113 14.74 8.15 4.07
N GLU A 114 14.61 7.47 5.21
CA GLU A 114 15.20 7.91 6.49
C GLU A 114 16.71 8.11 6.38
N LYS A 115 17.41 7.20 5.70
CA LYS A 115 18.86 7.33 5.48
C LYS A 115 19.21 8.52 4.59
N GLU A 116 18.40 8.83 3.60
CA GLU A 116 18.59 10.00 2.73
C GLU A 116 18.31 11.31 3.46
N GLU A 117 17.23 11.36 4.24
CA GLU A 117 16.90 12.51 5.08
C GLU A 117 18.00 12.78 6.10
N LEU A 118 18.49 11.74 6.79
CA LEU A 118 19.60 11.86 7.73
C LEU A 118 20.88 12.38 7.05
N LYS A 119 21.16 11.95 5.82
CA LYS A 119 22.30 12.48 5.05
C LYS A 119 22.10 13.95 4.69
N LYS A 120 20.90 14.34 4.26
CA LYS A 120 20.58 15.75 3.95
C LYS A 120 20.74 16.63 5.19
N GLN A 121 20.22 16.20 6.34
CA GLN A 121 20.35 16.92 7.61
C GLN A 121 21.83 17.08 8.02
N LYS A 122 22.62 15.99 7.98
CA LYS A 122 24.06 16.06 8.28
C LYS A 122 24.83 17.00 7.33
N LEU A 123 24.45 17.03 6.06
CA LEU A 123 25.06 17.95 5.10
C LEU A 123 24.70 19.41 5.40
N GLN A 124 23.43 19.68 5.74
CA GLN A 124 22.98 21.01 6.15
C GLN A 124 23.70 21.48 7.41
N GLU A 125 23.83 20.62 8.43
CA GLU A 125 24.56 20.93 9.67
C GLU A 125 26.04 21.24 9.39
N LYS A 126 26.70 20.42 8.56
CA LYS A 126 28.10 20.66 8.16
C LYS A 126 28.25 22.00 7.43
N ASN A 127 27.34 22.32 6.53
CA ASN A 127 27.35 23.59 5.80
C ASN A 127 27.09 24.79 6.74
N ALA A 128 26.16 24.66 7.69
CA ALA A 128 25.91 25.67 8.70
C ALA A 128 27.14 25.93 9.58
N LYS A 129 27.80 24.86 10.06
CA LYS A 129 29.02 24.96 10.86
C LYS A 129 30.18 25.57 10.06
N ALA A 130 30.31 25.22 8.78
CA ALA A 130 31.30 25.82 7.89
C ALA A 130 31.04 27.33 7.71
N ARG A 131 29.79 27.74 7.48
CA ARG A 131 29.39 29.15 7.38
C ARG A 131 29.65 29.91 8.68
N GLN A 132 29.33 29.33 9.84
CA GLN A 132 29.62 29.93 11.15
C GLN A 132 31.13 30.11 11.39
N THR A 133 31.94 29.13 10.97
CA THR A 133 33.41 29.22 11.07
C THR A 133 33.95 30.34 10.18
N LYS A 134 33.44 30.47 8.95
CA LYS A 134 33.79 31.58 8.05
C LYS A 134 33.36 32.93 8.65
N TYR A 135 32.17 33.01 9.23
CA TYR A 135 31.71 34.21 9.94
C TYR A 135 32.70 34.61 11.04
N SER A 136 33.01 33.71 11.96
CA SER A 136 33.97 33.98 13.04
C SER A 136 35.34 34.46 12.52
N LYS A 137 35.80 33.94 11.38
CA LYS A 137 37.09 34.32 10.79
C LYS A 137 37.08 35.68 10.06
N TYR A 138 36.01 36.02 9.36
CA TYR A 138 35.99 37.15 8.43
C TYR A 138 35.11 38.33 8.86
N HIS A 139 34.21 38.16 9.85
CA HIS A 139 33.26 39.20 10.26
C HIS A 139 33.94 40.52 10.62
N GLN A 140 35.05 40.51 11.37
CA GLN A 140 35.76 41.75 11.75
C GLN A 140 36.39 42.45 10.54
N LYS A 141 36.96 41.68 9.60
CA LYS A 141 37.59 42.24 8.40
C LYS A 141 36.56 42.86 7.47
N ILE A 142 35.44 42.17 7.27
CA ILE A 142 34.32 42.67 6.49
C ILE A 142 33.73 43.92 7.17
N LYS A 143 33.52 43.89 8.48
CA LYS A 143 33.06 45.05 9.25
C LYS A 143 33.97 46.27 9.06
N ALA A 144 35.29 46.10 9.16
CA ALA A 144 36.24 47.20 8.96
C ALA A 144 36.18 47.75 7.53
N TRP A 145 36.15 46.87 6.53
CA TRP A 145 36.14 47.27 5.13
C TRP A 145 34.85 48.00 4.74
N VAL A 146 33.70 47.52 5.21
CA VAL A 146 32.38 48.14 4.96
C VAL A 146 32.24 49.49 5.67
N LYS A 147 32.90 49.69 6.82
CA LYS A 147 32.95 51.00 7.47
C LYS A 147 33.77 52.02 6.69
N GLU A 148 34.86 51.57 6.07
CA GLU A 148 35.70 52.41 5.21
C GLU A 148 35.01 52.72 3.88
N HIS A 149 34.38 51.70 3.29
CA HIS A 149 33.67 51.78 2.02
C HIS A 149 32.17 51.72 2.31
N LYS A 150 31.60 52.88 2.67
CA LYS A 150 30.19 52.98 3.07
C LYS A 150 29.22 52.36 2.07
N PHE A 151 29.56 52.39 0.78
CA PHE A 151 28.84 51.67 -0.26
C PHE A 151 29.71 50.56 -0.83
N CYS A 152 29.12 49.37 -0.98
CA CYS A 152 29.81 48.25 -1.56
C CYS A 152 28.90 47.30 -2.34
N GLU A 153 29.44 46.74 -3.41
CA GLU A 153 28.83 45.61 -4.11
C GLU A 153 29.34 44.30 -3.48
N VAL A 154 28.43 43.35 -3.29
CA VAL A 154 28.73 42.05 -2.65
C VAL A 154 29.82 41.31 -3.43
N GLU A 155 29.86 41.45 -4.76
CA GLU A 155 30.86 40.82 -5.62
C GLU A 155 32.26 41.39 -5.41
N ASP A 156 32.37 42.71 -5.28
CA ASP A 156 33.65 43.38 -5.03
C ASP A 156 34.18 43.06 -3.63
N LEU A 157 33.29 43.07 -2.63
CA LEU A 157 33.62 42.65 -1.27
C LEU A 157 34.05 41.17 -1.24
N ALA A 158 33.35 40.29 -1.96
CA ALA A 158 33.72 38.88 -2.06
C ALA A 158 35.10 38.70 -2.70
N ARG A 159 35.39 39.45 -3.78
CA ARG A 159 36.70 39.45 -4.45
C ARG A 159 37.81 39.96 -3.53
N ALA A 160 37.58 41.05 -2.79
CA ALA A 160 38.54 41.61 -1.85
C ALA A 160 38.86 40.64 -0.69
N MET A 161 37.89 39.86 -0.25
CA MET A 161 38.03 38.93 0.89
C MET A 161 38.41 37.50 0.46
N GLY A 162 38.40 37.20 -0.84
CA GLY A 162 38.62 35.85 -1.38
C GLY A 162 37.53 34.85 -0.97
N LEU A 163 36.28 35.31 -0.90
CA LEU A 163 35.11 34.51 -0.52
C LEU A 163 34.14 34.35 -1.68
N ASN A 164 33.22 33.40 -1.57
CA ASN A 164 32.09 33.31 -2.49
C ASN A 164 31.03 34.36 -2.13
N ASN A 165 30.30 34.84 -3.14
CA ASN A 165 29.22 35.83 -2.95
C ASN A 165 28.21 35.38 -1.88
N GLU A 166 27.81 34.10 -1.87
CA GLU A 166 26.88 33.55 -0.87
C GLU A 166 27.43 33.61 0.56
N ASP A 167 28.74 33.36 0.75
CA ASP A 167 29.36 33.40 2.07
C ASP A 167 29.48 34.86 2.54
N THR A 168 29.85 35.77 1.64
CA THR A 168 29.94 37.21 1.92
C THR A 168 28.57 37.78 2.30
N GLU A 169 27.53 37.45 1.53
CA GLU A 169 26.16 37.85 1.80
C GLU A 169 25.67 37.28 3.15
N TYR A 170 25.97 36.00 3.42
CA TYR A 170 25.67 35.40 4.72
C TYR A 170 26.33 36.16 5.87
N ILE A 171 27.61 36.51 5.74
CA ILE A 171 28.34 37.23 6.79
C ILE A 171 27.76 38.63 7.00
N LEU A 172 27.45 39.37 5.94
CA LEU A 172 26.80 40.69 6.04
C LEU A 172 25.42 40.58 6.72
N LYS A 173 24.62 39.58 6.35
CA LYS A 173 23.31 39.32 6.99
C LYS A 173 23.44 38.96 8.47
N GLN A 174 24.49 38.24 8.87
CA GLN A 174 24.76 37.97 10.28
C GLN A 174 25.24 39.22 11.01
N LEU A 175 26.08 40.05 10.38
CA LEU A 175 26.51 41.33 10.96
C LEU A 175 25.31 42.26 11.24
N CYS A 176 24.35 42.36 10.32
CA CYS A 176 23.10 43.11 10.56
C CYS A 176 22.24 42.57 11.71
N LYS A 177 22.42 41.31 12.13
CA LYS A 177 21.69 40.71 13.24
C LYS A 177 22.42 40.82 14.57
N ASP A 178 23.73 40.59 14.54
CA ASP A 178 24.55 40.51 15.74
C ASP A 178 25.01 41.89 16.21
N ASP A 179 25.15 42.85 15.30
CA ASP A 179 25.77 44.13 15.55
C ASP A 179 24.78 45.29 15.40
N PRO A 180 24.47 46.03 16.48
CA PRO A 180 23.53 47.15 16.42
C PRO A 180 24.01 48.31 15.54
N GLU A 181 25.31 48.40 15.23
CA GLU A 181 25.82 49.40 14.29
C GLU A 181 25.34 49.16 12.85
N PHE A 182 24.95 47.92 12.52
CA PHE A 182 24.52 47.50 11.19
C PHE A 182 22.99 47.46 11.03
N ASP A 183 22.23 47.83 12.07
CA ASP A 183 20.76 47.76 12.11
C ASP A 183 20.10 48.65 11.03
N LEU A 184 20.74 49.78 10.68
CA LEU A 184 20.24 50.74 9.70
C LEU A 184 20.83 50.54 8.29
N CYS A 185 21.53 49.43 8.04
CA CYS A 185 22.11 49.16 6.72
C CYS A 185 21.03 48.87 5.67
N LEU A 186 21.26 49.33 4.44
CA LEU A 186 20.32 49.17 3.33
C LEU A 186 20.83 48.15 2.32
N TRP A 187 19.90 47.39 1.76
CA TRP A 187 20.15 46.39 0.73
C TRP A 187 19.36 46.70 -0.53
N SER A 188 20.03 46.63 -1.68
CA SER A 188 19.40 46.69 -3.00
C SER A 188 20.02 45.65 -3.90
N GLY A 189 19.42 44.45 -3.95
CA GLY A 189 19.96 43.32 -4.70
C GLY A 189 21.36 42.93 -4.22
N ASN A 190 22.37 43.16 -5.06
CA ASN A 190 23.78 42.89 -4.78
C ASN A 190 24.53 44.09 -4.18
N GLN A 191 23.84 45.21 -3.93
CA GLN A 191 24.43 46.42 -3.37
C GLN A 191 24.09 46.55 -1.89
N PHE A 192 25.10 46.91 -1.12
CA PHE A 192 25.04 47.09 0.32
C PHE A 192 25.48 48.52 0.67
N LEU A 193 24.69 49.19 1.50
CA LEU A 193 25.02 50.52 2.01
C LEU A 193 25.03 50.50 3.53
N PHE A 194 26.20 50.82 4.09
CA PHE A 194 26.41 51.04 5.50
C PHE A 194 25.94 52.44 5.88
N VAL A 195 24.89 52.51 6.70
CA VAL A 195 24.31 53.77 7.18
C VAL A 195 24.27 53.74 8.69
N THR A 196 24.77 54.80 9.31
CA THR A 196 24.71 54.97 10.76
C THR A 196 23.59 55.92 11.17
N ARG A 197 23.22 55.91 12.45
CA ARG A 197 22.24 56.87 13.00
C ARG A 197 22.67 58.33 12.82
N ASN A 198 23.97 58.60 12.94
CA ASN A 198 24.54 59.93 12.71
C ASN A 198 24.36 60.38 11.25
N ASP A 199 24.45 59.46 10.29
CA ASP A 199 24.21 59.77 8.88
C ASP A 199 22.76 60.19 8.63
N TYR A 200 21.81 59.52 9.29
CA TYR A 200 20.39 59.91 9.27
C TYR A 200 20.15 61.26 9.95
N GLU A 201 20.81 61.54 11.07
CA GLU A 201 20.68 62.82 11.77
C GLU A 201 21.18 63.98 10.92
N LYS A 202 22.33 63.83 10.27
CA LYS A 202 22.86 64.81 9.31
C LYS A 202 21.92 65.00 8.12
N PHE A 203 21.44 63.90 7.53
CA PHE A 203 20.47 63.97 6.43
C PHE A 203 19.19 64.72 6.86
N ASN A 204 18.69 64.48 8.06
CA ASN A 204 17.51 65.17 8.60
C ASN A 204 17.77 66.66 8.88
N GLN A 205 18.98 67.03 9.31
CA GLN A 205 19.37 68.44 9.47
C GLN A 205 19.40 69.15 8.12
N ASP A 206 20.09 68.58 7.13
CA ASP A 206 20.13 69.11 5.76
C ASP A 206 18.72 69.24 5.15
N LEU A 207 17.85 68.27 5.40
CA LEU A 207 16.47 68.29 4.90
C LEU A 207 15.65 69.41 5.56
N LYS A 208 15.86 69.67 6.85
CA LYS A 208 15.22 70.78 7.56
C LYS A 208 15.73 72.14 7.11
N GLU A 209 17.02 72.27 6.85
CA GLU A 209 17.63 73.53 6.39
C GLU A 209 17.23 73.88 4.96
N LYS A 210 17.23 72.90 4.04
CA LYS A 210 16.96 73.12 2.61
C LYS A 210 15.48 72.97 2.25
N GLY A 211 14.68 72.30 3.08
CA GLY A 211 13.24 72.04 2.87
C GLY A 211 12.92 71.02 1.79
N LYS A 212 13.79 70.86 0.78
CA LYS A 212 13.75 69.83 -0.28
C LYS A 212 15.19 69.46 -0.66
N ILE A 213 15.45 68.18 -0.89
CA ILE A 213 16.74 67.68 -1.39
C ILE A 213 16.46 66.98 -2.73
N SER A 214 17.07 67.46 -3.81
CA SER A 214 17.03 66.77 -5.11
C SER A 214 17.80 65.46 -5.03
N ILE A 215 17.39 64.42 -5.77
CA ILE A 215 18.07 63.11 -5.80
C ILE A 215 19.55 63.26 -6.19
N HIS A 216 19.87 64.24 -7.04
CA HIS A 216 21.24 64.54 -7.46
C HIS A 216 22.05 65.35 -6.43
N GLU A 217 21.38 66.09 -5.55
CA GLU A 217 21.99 66.86 -4.46
C GLU A 217 22.07 66.06 -3.16
N GLY A 218 21.28 64.98 -3.06
CA GLY A 218 21.34 63.96 -2.04
C GLY A 218 22.66 63.22 -2.12
N LYS A 219 23.76 63.89 -1.75
CA LYS A 219 24.98 63.22 -1.36
C LYS A 219 24.65 62.37 -0.16
N ILE A 220 24.46 61.08 -0.38
CA ILE A 220 24.74 60.10 0.65
C ILE A 220 26.14 60.46 1.14
N TYR A 221 26.29 60.75 2.43
CA TYR A 221 27.58 61.15 3.01
C TYR A 221 28.53 59.96 2.96
N TYR A 222 29.11 59.74 1.77
CA TYR A 222 30.19 58.79 1.49
C TYR A 222 31.44 59.21 2.24
#